data_AF-A0A3M1IJX5-F1
#
_entry.id   AF-A0A3M1IJX5-F1
#
_cell.length_a   1.000
_cell.length_b   1.000
_cell.length_c   1.000
_cell.angle_alpha   90.00
_cell.angle_beta   90.00
_cell.angle_gamma   90.00
#
_symmetry.space_group_name_H-M   'P 1'
#
loop_
_entity.id
_entity.type
_entity.pdbx_description
1 polymer ?
#
loop_
_entity_poly.entity_id
_entity_poly.type
_entity_poly.pdbx_seq_one_letter_code
_entity_poly.pdbx_strand_id
1 'polypeptide(L)' 'LKIYAREVAWREKAAATLLPGLKVYDMAIRDTIGLRQLPRIPEHLAVEIAECTSHHRDISLNF' A
#
# COMPACT_ATOMS: atom_id res chain seq x y z
N LEU A 1 -13.68 -16.40 28.78
CA LEU A 1 -12.24 -16.64 29.09
C LEU A 1 -11.54 -17.57 28.09
N LYS A 2 -12.04 -18.79 27.80
CA LYS A 2 -11.37 -19.73 26.87
C LYS A 2 -11.15 -19.19 25.44
N ILE A 3 -12.14 -18.48 24.87
CA ILE A 3 -12.02 -17.87 23.54
C ILE A 3 -10.96 -16.77 23.55
N TYR A 4 -10.97 -15.91 24.57
CA TYR A 4 -9.97 -14.84 24.72
C TYR A 4 -8.53 -15.39 24.79
N ALA A 5 -8.29 -16.44 25.58
CA ALA A 5 -6.97 -17.07 25.65
C ALA A 5 -6.53 -17.65 24.30
N ARG A 6 -7.46 -18.25 23.54
CA ARG A 6 -7.20 -18.73 22.17
C ARG A 6 -6.86 -17.58 21.22
N GLU A 7 -7.59 -16.46 21.33
CA GLU A 7 -7.35 -15.24 20.56
C GLU A 7 -5.94 -14.67 20.81
N VAL A 8 -5.53 -14.59 22.07
CA VAL A 8 -4.19 -14.11 22.44
C VAL A 8 -3.11 -15.03 21.89
N ALA A 9 -3.24 -16.35 22.11
CA ALA A 9 -2.22 -17.32 21.69
C ALA A 9 -1.98 -17.32 20.17
N TRP A 10 -3.03 -17.20 19.34
CA TRP A 10 -2.82 -17.15 17.89
C TRP A 10 -2.18 -15.83 17.45
N ARG A 11 -2.51 -14.70 18.08
CA ARG A 11 -1.91 -13.39 17.77
C ARG A 11 -0.44 -13.33 18.14
N GLU A 12 -0.05 -13.89 19.29
CA GLU A 12 1.36 -13.98 19.70
C GLU A 12 2.16 -14.83 18.71
N LYS A 13 1.62 -15.98 18.30
CA LYS A 13 2.23 -16.82 17.27
C LYS A 13 2.38 -16.07 15.95
N ALA A 14 1.31 -15.41 15.48
CA ALA A 14 1.34 -14.64 14.24
C ALA A 14 2.33 -13.46 14.31
N ALA A 15 2.46 -12.80 15.46
CA ALA A 15 3.44 -11.75 15.68
C ALA A 15 4.89 -12.26 15.54
N ALA A 16 5.16 -13.49 15.99
CA ALA A 16 6.47 -14.10 15.82
C ALA A 16 6.72 -14.63 14.41
N THR A 17 5.73 -15.28 13.78
CA THR A 17 5.95 -16.05 12.55
C THR A 17 5.55 -15.33 11.25
N LEU A 18 4.60 -14.40 11.31
CA LEU A 18 4.03 -13.74 10.12
C LEU A 18 4.38 -12.25 10.04
N LEU A 19 4.34 -11.54 11.18
CA LEU A 19 4.53 -10.08 11.20
C LEU A 19 5.84 -9.60 10.54
N PRO A 20 7.00 -10.25 10.71
CA PRO A 20 8.22 -9.81 10.04
C PRO A 20 8.08 -9.82 8.51
N GLY A 21 7.53 -10.90 7.95
CA GLY A 21 7.31 -11.02 6.50
C GLY A 21 6.26 -10.03 5.99
N LEU A 22 5.17 -9.82 6.74
CA LEU A 22 4.15 -8.83 6.40
C LEU A 22 4.70 -7.40 6.41
N LYS A 23 5.59 -7.06 7.35
CA LYS A 23 6.26 -5.74 7.37
C LYS A 23 7.17 -5.56 6.15
N VAL A 24 7.94 -6.58 5.77
CA VAL A 24 8.78 -6.54 4.58
C VAL A 24 7.93 -6.36 3.32
N TYR A 25 6.84 -7.12 3.21
CA TYR A 25 5.91 -7.02 2.10
C TYR A 25 5.26 -5.64 2.03
N ASP A 26 4.71 -5.14 3.14
CA ASP A 26 4.13 -3.80 3.25
C ASP A 26 5.12 -2.72 2.80
N MET A 27 6.35 -2.74 3.30
CA MET A 27 7.39 -1.81 2.88
C MET A 27 7.70 -1.88 1.38
N ALA A 28 7.66 -3.07 0.79
CA ALA A 28 7.95 -3.25 -0.64
C ALA A 28 6.83 -2.70 -1.54
N ILE A 29 5.58 -2.65 -1.06
CA ILE A 29 4.43 -2.29 -1.90
C ILE A 29 3.76 -0.97 -1.49
N ARG A 30 4.01 -0.41 -0.32
CA ARG A 30 3.27 0.75 0.24
C ARG A 30 3.21 1.96 -0.69
N ASP A 31 4.22 2.14 -1.54
CA ASP A 31 4.33 3.27 -2.46
C ASP A 31 3.69 2.97 -3.83
N THR A 32 3.20 1.75 -4.06
CA THR A 32 2.55 1.30 -5.31
C THR A 32 1.13 0.78 -5.11
N ILE A 33 0.83 0.20 -3.94
CA ILE A 33 -0.51 -0.30 -3.62
C ILE A 33 -1.46 0.86 -3.32
N GLY A 34 -2.61 0.87 -4.00
CA GLY A 34 -3.62 1.90 -3.78
C GLY A 34 -3.11 3.30 -4.14
N LEU A 35 -2.25 3.45 -5.15
CA LEU A 35 -1.65 4.74 -5.53
C LEU A 35 -2.69 5.88 -5.68
N ARG A 36 -3.86 5.56 -6.22
CA ARG A 36 -5.00 6.49 -6.39
C ARG A 36 -5.75 6.82 -5.09
N GLN A 37 -5.53 6.03 -4.04
CA GLN A 37 -6.12 6.14 -2.71
C GLN A 37 -5.11 6.64 -1.66
N LEU A 38 -3.84 6.83 -2.03
CA LEU A 38 -2.86 7.44 -1.14
C LEU A 38 -3.28 8.88 -0.82
N PRO A 39 -3.21 9.32 0.44
CA PRO A 39 -3.55 10.70 0.82
C PRO A 39 -2.61 11.72 0.17
N ARG A 40 -1.39 11.30 -0.21
CA ARG A 40 -0.42 12.09 -0.95
C ARG A 40 0.41 11.18 -1.84
N ILE A 41 0.61 11.60 -3.09
CA ILE A 41 1.52 10.92 -4.04
C ILE A 41 2.97 11.16 -3.59
N PRO A 42 3.83 10.12 -3.53
CA PRO A 42 5.25 10.27 -3.28
C PRO A 42 5.92 11.21 -4.31
N GLU A 43 6.84 12.05 -3.86
CA GLU A 43 7.42 13.11 -4.70
C GLU A 43 8.12 12.59 -5.97
N HIS A 44 8.87 11.48 -5.84
CA HIS A 44 9.54 10.85 -6.99
C HIS A 44 8.56 10.44 -8.09
N LEU A 45 7.39 9.92 -7.71
CA LEU A 45 6.36 9.49 -8.65
C LEU A 45 5.55 10.67 -9.20
N ALA A 46 5.39 11.75 -8.43
CA ALA A 46 4.72 12.96 -8.90
C ALA A 46 5.47 13.60 -10.09
N VAL A 47 6.81 13.59 -10.07
CA VAL A 47 7.64 14.09 -11.17
C VAL A 47 7.46 13.23 -12.43
N GLU A 48 7.52 11.91 -12.29
CA GLU A 48 7.31 10.98 -13.41
C GLU A 48 5.91 11.13 -14.04
N ILE A 49 4.87 11.29 -13.21
CA ILE A 49 3.50 11.55 -13.67
C ILE A 49 3.41 12.92 -14.39
N ALA A 50 4.06 13.96 -13.85
CA ALA A 50 4.07 15.28 -14.46
C ALA A 50 4.70 15.26 -15.86
N GLU A 51 5.81 14.54 -16.05
CA GLU A 51 6.43 14.33 -17.37
C GLU A 51 5.51 13.56 -18.33
N CYS A 52 4.85 12.51 -17.84
CA CYS A 52 3.90 11.74 -18.65
C CYS A 52 2.67 12.57 -19.06
N THR A 53 2.24 13.50 -18.22
CA THR A 53 1.02 14.32 -18.42
C THR A 53 1.31 15.67 -19.08
N SER A 54 2.56 16.13 -19.13
CA SER A 54 2.93 17.42 -19.75
C SER A 54 2.78 17.43 -21.27
N HIS A 55 2.76 16.26 -21.90
CA HIS A 55 2.47 16.12 -23.32
C HIS A 55 1.00 15.77 -23.51
N HIS A 56 0.18 16.79 -23.79
CA HIS A 56 -1.22 16.58 -24.15
C HIS A 56 -1.30 15.72 -25.42
N ARG A 57 -1.88 14.52 -25.30
CA ARG A 57 -2.65 13.95 -26.40
C ARG A 57 -4.05 14.51 -26.26
N ASP A 58 -4.55 15.18 -27.28
CA ASP A 58 -5.96 15.59 -27.34
C ASP A 58 -6.83 14.33 -27.44
N ILE A 59 -7.16 13.77 -26.28
CA ILE A 59 -8.11 12.66 -26.12
C ILE A 59 -9.13 13.06 -25.06
N SER A 60 -10.27 13.56 -25.54
CA SER A 60 -11.44 13.82 -24.71
C SER A 60 -12.10 12.49 -24.37
N LEU A 61 -11.95 12.03 -23.12
CA LEU A 61 -12.78 10.96 -22.58
C LEU A 61 -14.01 11.60 -21.94
N ASN A 62 -15.18 11.35 -22.52
CA ASN A 62 -16.47 11.75 -21.98
C ASN A 62 -16.92 10.64 -21.00
N PHE A 63 -17.03 10.98 -19.72
CA PHE A 63 -17.48 10.07 -18.66
C PHE A 63 -18.93 10.35 -18.30
#